data_AF-A0A369Z333-F1
#
_entry.id   AF-A0A369Z333-F1
#
_cell.length_a   1.000
_cell.length_b   1.000
_cell.length_c   1.000
_cell.angle_alpha   90.00
_cell.angle_beta   90.00
_cell.angle_gamma   90.00
#
_symmetry.space_group_name_H-M   'P 1'
#
loop_
_entity.id
_entity.type
_entity.pdbx_description
1 polymer ?
#
loop_
_entity_poly.entity_id
_entity_poly.type
_entity_poly.pdbx_seq_one_letter_code
_entity_poly.pdbx_strand_id
1 'polypeptide(L)'
;MITYQQLCEQQQKYNDELNKRCNNLRQLISEFCQAISQNLGLSDKYYNATINEVSATVPYVKLLELDSDEHQPIHVMKLPITFDEQGDPIAEAGISLTLERSPNTYPKQNVFIRIEFTLKQNILHLRFIDFDDGLFQVTVNLDDNDRFAYAVEGYKQAIMKTFTI
;
A
#
# COMPACT_ATOMS: atom_id res chain seq x y z
N MET A 1 -26.61 21.99 29.17
CA MET A 1 -26.56 22.83 27.96
C MET A 1 -25.14 22.79 27.46
N ILE A 2 -24.89 22.25 26.27
CA ILE A 2 -23.53 22.18 25.71
C ILE A 2 -23.17 23.58 25.21
N THR A 3 -21.99 24.08 25.54
CA THR A 3 -21.53 25.41 25.09
C THR A 3 -20.92 25.33 23.69
N TYR A 4 -20.91 26.45 22.96
CA TYR A 4 -20.23 26.53 21.66
C TYR A 4 -18.75 26.14 21.76
N GLN A 5 -18.07 26.55 22.84
CA GLN A 5 -16.68 26.17 23.09
C GLN A 5 -16.50 24.66 23.28
N GLN A 6 -17.42 23.98 23.97
CA GLN A 6 -17.40 22.52 24.10
C GLN A 6 -17.62 21.81 22.76
N LEU A 7 -18.42 22.37 21.85
CA LEU A 7 -18.59 21.85 20.49
C LEU A 7 -17.30 22.03 19.67
N CYS A 8 -16.64 23.19 19.75
CA CYS A 8 -15.36 23.42 19.07
C CYS A 8 -14.26 22.47 19.58
N GLU A 9 -14.17 22.25 20.90
CA GLU A 9 -13.21 21.31 21.48
C GLU A 9 -13.48 19.86 21.06
N GLN A 10 -14.75 19.46 20.97
CA GLN A 10 -15.12 18.13 20.46
C GLN A 10 -14.78 17.98 18.98
N GLN A 11 -15.03 19.00 18.17
CA GLN A 11 -14.67 18.98 16.75
C GLN A 11 -13.16 18.88 16.55
N GLN A 12 -12.37 19.63 17.33
CA GLN A 12 -10.92 19.58 17.27
C GLN A 12 -10.39 18.18 17.64
N LYS A 13 -10.85 17.62 18.77
CA LYS A 13 -10.48 16.26 19.19
C LYS A 13 -10.84 15.21 18.15
N TYR A 14 -12.00 15.34 17.53
CA TYR A 14 -12.44 14.44 16.47
C TYR A 14 -11.52 14.52 15.24
N ASN A 15 -11.19 15.73 14.78
CA ASN A 15 -10.28 15.92 13.64
C ASN A 15 -8.86 15.39 13.93
N ASP A 16 -8.37 15.59 15.16
CA ASP A 16 -7.06 15.07 15.58
C ASP A 16 -7.05 13.53 15.56
N GLU A 17 -8.15 12.90 16.00
CA GLU A 17 -8.30 11.45 15.97
C GLU A 17 -8.35 10.91 14.53
N LEU A 18 -9.12 11.55 13.64
CA LEU A 18 -9.16 11.18 12.22
C LEU A 18 -7.78 11.29 11.57
N ASN A 19 -7.06 12.39 11.80
CA ASN A 19 -5.71 12.57 11.27
C ASN A 19 -4.75 11.50 11.78
N LYS A 20 -4.85 11.13 13.06
CA LYS A 20 -4.06 10.03 13.64
C LYS A 20 -4.36 8.70 12.96
N ARG A 21 -5.65 8.39 12.74
CA ARG A 21 -6.08 7.16 12.04
C ARG A 21 -5.58 7.12 10.59
N CYS A 22 -5.67 8.23 9.86
CA CYS A 22 -5.11 8.35 8.51
C CYS A 22 -3.60 8.08 8.48
N ASN A 23 -2.85 8.72 9.37
CA ASN A 23 -1.40 8.57 9.43
C ASN A 23 -1.00 7.15 9.82
N ASN A 24 -1.77 6.50 10.71
CA ASN A 24 -1.56 5.09 11.05
C ASN A 24 -1.74 4.18 9.83
N LEU A 25 -2.83 4.34 9.08
CA LEU A 25 -3.05 3.55 7.86
C LEU A 25 -1.94 3.75 6.83
N ARG A 26 -1.50 4.99 6.59
CA ARG A 26 -0.36 5.29 5.71
C ARG A 26 0.91 4.59 6.18
N GLN A 27 1.19 4.61 7.48
CA GLN A 27 2.35 3.94 8.03
C GLN A 27 2.27 2.43 7.80
N LEU A 28 1.12 1.80 8.05
CA LEU A 28 0.92 0.37 7.82
C LEU A 28 1.10 -0.03 6.36
N ILE A 29 0.63 0.79 5.42
CA ILE A 29 0.86 0.56 3.97
C ILE A 29 2.35 0.65 3.65
N SER A 30 3.06 1.63 4.23
CA SER A 30 4.51 1.74 4.08
C SER A 30 5.24 0.51 4.63
N GLU A 31 4.87 0.04 5.82
CA GLU A 31 5.45 -1.16 6.44
C GLU A 31 5.18 -2.41 5.60
N PHE A 32 3.99 -2.52 5.00
CA PHE A 32 3.65 -3.61 4.10
C PHE A 32 4.54 -3.63 2.85
N CYS A 33 4.73 -2.47 2.19
CA CYS A 33 5.65 -2.34 1.05
C CYS A 33 7.10 -2.72 1.41
N GLN A 34 7.54 -2.35 2.62
CA GLN A 34 8.84 -2.74 3.14
C GLN A 34 8.92 -4.25 3.39
N ALA A 35 7.87 -4.86 3.96
CA ALA A 35 7.80 -6.30 4.20
C ALA A 35 7.87 -7.10 2.89
N ILE A 36 7.18 -6.65 1.82
CA ILE A 36 7.31 -7.23 0.48
C ILE A 36 8.77 -7.16 0.02
N SER A 37 9.38 -5.98 0.11
CA SER A 37 10.77 -5.76 -0.31
C SER A 37 11.76 -6.64 0.46
N GLN A 38 11.59 -6.75 1.79
CA GLN A 38 12.41 -7.59 2.66
C GLN A 38 12.27 -9.07 2.32
N ASN A 39 11.04 -9.55 2.20
CA ASN A 39 10.77 -10.95 1.93
C ASN A 39 11.30 -11.40 0.56
N LEU A 40 11.32 -10.50 -0.43
CA LEU A 40 11.90 -10.73 -1.76
C LEU A 40 13.42 -10.48 -1.81
N GLY A 41 14.05 -10.03 -0.73
CA GLY A 41 15.48 -9.71 -0.69
C GLY A 41 15.86 -8.48 -1.53
N LEU A 42 14.99 -7.47 -1.54
CA LEU A 42 15.06 -6.24 -2.35
C LEU A 42 15.23 -4.96 -1.52
N SER A 43 15.31 -5.02 -0.20
CA SER A 43 15.24 -3.85 0.73
C SER A 43 16.19 -2.70 0.44
N ASP A 44 17.32 -2.95 -0.20
CA ASP A 44 18.32 -1.94 -0.57
C ASP A 44 18.71 -2.05 -2.05
N LYS A 45 17.88 -2.71 -2.85
CA LYS A 45 18.12 -2.91 -4.28
C LYS A 45 17.37 -1.84 -5.07
N TYR A 46 18.14 -1.19 -5.94
CA TYR A 46 17.64 -0.21 -6.89
C TYR A 46 18.11 -0.59 -8.28
N TYR A 47 17.30 -0.26 -9.28
CA TYR A 47 17.65 -0.45 -10.68
C TYR A 47 17.64 0.88 -11.40
N ASN A 48 18.41 0.99 -12.49
CA ASN A 48 18.31 2.13 -13.39
C ASN A 48 17.09 1.93 -14.28
N ALA A 49 16.15 2.88 -14.28
CA ALA A 49 14.98 2.80 -15.15
C ALA A 49 15.37 2.84 -16.64
N THR A 50 16.46 3.55 -16.97
CA THR A 50 16.95 3.77 -18.33
C THR A 50 18.40 3.31 -18.45
N ILE A 51 18.74 2.65 -19.57
CA ILE A 51 20.05 2.01 -19.83
C ILE A 51 21.25 2.96 -19.68
N ASN A 52 21.05 4.27 -19.83
CA ASN A 52 22.12 5.28 -19.87
C ASN A 52 22.02 6.38 -18.80
N GLU A 53 21.13 6.23 -17.81
CA GLU A 53 20.84 7.29 -16.84
C GLU A 53 21.16 6.81 -15.41
N VAL A 54 22.42 7.00 -15.02
CA VAL A 54 22.97 6.52 -13.73
C VAL A 54 22.35 7.25 -12.52
N SER A 55 21.76 8.43 -12.73
CA SER A 55 21.16 9.28 -11.70
C SER A 55 19.73 8.89 -11.33
N ALA A 56 19.04 8.07 -12.12
CA ALA A 56 17.63 7.72 -11.92
C ALA A 56 17.49 6.28 -11.39
N THR A 57 18.06 6.03 -10.22
CA THR A 57 17.89 4.75 -9.51
C THR A 57 16.52 4.72 -8.84
N VAL A 58 15.80 3.62 -9.03
CA VAL A 58 14.43 3.45 -8.54
C VAL A 58 14.30 2.10 -7.82
N PRO A 59 13.49 2.02 -6.74
CA PRO A 59 13.30 0.78 -6.01
C PRO A 59 12.47 -0.20 -6.84
N TYR A 60 12.67 -1.50 -6.60
CA TYR A 60 11.91 -2.56 -7.29
C TYR A 60 10.44 -2.65 -6.86
N VAL A 61 10.11 -2.18 -5.65
CA VAL A 61 8.74 -2.11 -5.14
C VAL A 61 8.35 -0.64 -4.99
N LYS A 62 7.21 -0.24 -5.56
CA LYS A 62 6.72 1.14 -5.53
C LYS A 62 5.23 1.19 -5.22
N LEU A 63 4.85 2.22 -4.48
CA LEU A 63 3.45 2.62 -4.33
C LEU A 63 3.09 3.57 -5.47
N LEU A 64 2.00 3.26 -6.17
CA LEU A 64 1.49 4.03 -7.30
C LEU A 64 0.08 4.56 -6.97
N GLU A 65 -0.21 5.74 -7.47
CA GLU A 65 -1.55 6.32 -7.42
C GLU A 65 -2.49 5.59 -8.39
N LEU A 66 -3.77 5.50 -8.04
CA LEU A 66 -4.79 4.84 -8.86
C LEU A 66 -5.56 5.79 -9.78
N ASP A 67 -5.64 7.07 -9.41
CA ASP A 67 -6.45 8.08 -10.12
C ASP A 67 -5.78 8.62 -11.39
N SER A 68 -4.47 8.43 -11.54
CA SER A 68 -3.76 8.81 -12.77
C SER A 68 -3.64 7.60 -13.70
N ASP A 69 -4.13 7.74 -14.95
CA ASP A 69 -3.93 6.75 -16.03
C ASP A 69 -2.44 6.41 -16.27
N GLU A 70 -1.54 7.24 -15.76
CA GLU A 70 -0.08 7.10 -15.87
C GLU A 70 0.57 6.27 -14.74
N HIS A 71 -0.19 5.84 -13.72
CA HIS A 71 0.32 5.11 -12.54
C HIS A 71 1.58 5.77 -11.95
N GLN A 72 1.48 7.06 -11.63
CA GLN A 72 2.63 7.82 -11.13
C GLN A 72 3.06 7.34 -9.73
N PRO A 73 4.36 7.31 -9.41
CA PRO A 73 4.84 7.00 -8.07
C PRO A 73 4.29 8.02 -7.07
N ILE A 74 3.63 7.53 -6.02
CA ILE A 74 3.10 8.37 -4.96
C ILE A 74 3.87 8.16 -3.66
N HIS A 75 4.16 9.25 -2.98
CA HIS A 75 4.70 9.19 -1.63
C HIS A 75 3.59 8.74 -0.68
N VAL A 76 3.85 7.74 0.18
CA VAL A 76 2.83 7.14 1.06
C VAL A 76 2.03 8.17 1.89
N MET A 77 2.68 9.25 2.34
CA MET A 77 2.01 10.32 3.10
C MET A 77 1.02 11.16 2.29
N LYS A 78 1.09 11.10 0.96
CA LYS A 78 0.15 11.75 0.04
C LYS A 78 -1.00 10.83 -0.37
N LEU A 79 -0.99 9.56 0.07
CA LEU A 79 -2.04 8.61 -0.30
C LEU A 79 -3.41 9.13 0.19
N PRO A 80 -4.42 9.21 -0.70
CA PRO A 80 -5.75 9.63 -0.32
C PRO A 80 -6.35 8.59 0.63
N ILE A 81 -6.96 9.08 1.71
CA ILE A 81 -7.67 8.26 2.69
C ILE A 81 -9.09 8.77 2.78
N THR A 82 -10.03 7.86 2.63
CA THR A 82 -11.46 8.06 2.87
C THR A 82 -11.84 7.32 4.15
N PHE A 83 -13.09 7.47 4.58
CA PHE A 83 -13.61 6.75 5.74
C PHE A 83 -14.89 6.03 5.31
N ASP A 84 -15.09 4.82 5.81
CA ASP A 84 -16.36 4.11 5.61
C ASP A 84 -17.48 4.68 6.47
N GLU A 85 -18.67 4.10 6.35
CA GLU A 85 -19.86 4.50 7.11
C GLU A 85 -19.68 4.36 8.63
N GLN A 86 -18.71 3.55 9.08
CA GLN A 86 -18.37 3.35 10.49
C GLN A 86 -17.22 4.27 10.97
N GLY A 87 -16.62 5.06 10.07
CA GLY A 87 -15.48 5.92 10.38
C GLY A 87 -14.14 5.18 10.44
N ASP A 88 -14.04 3.99 9.83
CA ASP A 88 -12.78 3.29 9.63
C ASP A 88 -12.07 3.84 8.38
N PRO A 89 -10.77 4.14 8.46
CA PRO A 89 -10.04 4.68 7.32
C PRO A 89 -9.84 3.61 6.24
N ILE A 90 -10.04 4.03 4.99
CA ILE A 90 -9.85 3.24 3.77
C ILE A 90 -8.87 3.97 2.86
N ALA A 91 -7.95 3.22 2.25
CA ALA A 91 -7.09 3.72 1.20
C ALA A 91 -7.02 2.70 0.07
N GLU A 92 -7.13 3.14 -1.16
CA GLU A 92 -6.81 2.31 -2.32
C GLU A 92 -5.46 2.72 -2.87
N ALA A 93 -4.59 1.75 -3.11
CA ALA A 93 -3.28 2.01 -3.68
C ALA A 93 -2.85 0.88 -4.61
N GLY A 94 -2.03 1.24 -5.58
CA GLY A 94 -1.35 0.28 -6.41
C GLY A 94 0.03 -0.05 -5.85
N ILE A 95 0.39 -1.32 -5.81
CA ILE A 95 1.77 -1.73 -5.53
C ILE A 95 2.35 -2.33 -6.80
N SER A 96 3.39 -1.68 -7.33
CA SER A 96 4.14 -2.18 -8.46
C SER A 96 5.40 -2.92 -8.03
N LEU A 97 5.61 -4.09 -8.64
CA LEU A 97 6.82 -4.89 -8.56
C LEU A 97 7.49 -4.93 -9.93
N THR A 98 8.73 -4.46 -10.00
CA THR A 98 9.54 -4.56 -11.21
C THR A 98 10.21 -5.94 -11.29
N LEU A 99 10.06 -6.60 -12.42
CA LEU A 99 10.62 -7.90 -12.75
C LEU A 99 11.66 -7.80 -13.87
N GLU A 100 12.65 -8.67 -13.81
CA GLU A 100 13.72 -8.76 -14.78
C GLU A 100 14.26 -10.20 -14.86
N ARG A 101 14.71 -10.62 -16.05
CA ARG A 101 15.36 -11.93 -16.22
C ARG A 101 16.79 -11.94 -15.66
N SER A 102 17.45 -10.80 -15.71
CA SER A 102 18.78 -10.57 -15.12
C SER A 102 18.96 -9.05 -14.84
N PRO A 103 19.90 -8.65 -13.96
CA PRO A 103 20.09 -7.24 -13.56
C PRO A 103 20.27 -6.25 -14.73
N ASN A 104 20.82 -6.71 -15.85
CA ASN A 104 21.08 -5.88 -17.03
C ASN A 104 20.06 -6.08 -18.15
N THR A 105 18.96 -6.81 -17.91
CA THR A 105 17.90 -7.01 -18.91
C THR A 105 16.99 -5.78 -18.97
N TYR A 106 16.69 -5.32 -20.19
CA TYR A 106 15.75 -4.24 -20.48
C TYR A 106 14.84 -4.63 -21.66
N PRO A 107 13.62 -4.07 -21.76
CA PRO A 107 12.98 -3.20 -20.76
C PRO A 107 12.66 -3.97 -19.48
N LYS A 108 12.61 -3.25 -18.36
CA LYS A 108 12.13 -3.79 -17.08
C LYS A 108 10.63 -3.99 -17.18
N GLN A 109 10.12 -5.10 -16.67
CA GLN A 109 8.68 -5.38 -16.70
C GLN A 109 8.06 -4.98 -15.37
N ASN A 110 7.11 -4.04 -15.37
CA ASN A 110 6.37 -3.70 -14.16
C ASN A 110 5.09 -4.52 -14.09
N VAL A 111 4.90 -5.21 -12.98
CA VAL A 111 3.60 -5.74 -12.59
C VAL A 111 3.01 -4.77 -11.59
N PHE A 112 1.71 -4.60 -11.64
CA PHE A 112 0.98 -3.70 -10.76
C PHE A 112 -0.26 -4.42 -10.25
N ILE A 113 -0.50 -4.27 -8.95
CA ILE A 113 -1.63 -4.88 -8.26
C ILE A 113 -2.34 -3.81 -7.45
N ARG A 114 -3.63 -3.61 -7.70
CA ARG A 114 -4.49 -2.70 -6.93
C ARG A 114 -4.97 -3.38 -5.66
N ILE A 115 -4.81 -2.69 -4.54
CA ILE A 115 -5.15 -3.16 -3.22
C ILE A 115 -5.92 -2.07 -2.49
N GLU A 116 -7.07 -2.44 -1.94
CA GLU A 116 -7.76 -1.64 -0.93
C GLU A 116 -7.28 -2.06 0.45
N PHE A 117 -6.95 -1.07 1.26
CA PHE A 117 -6.53 -1.20 2.64
C PHE A 117 -7.59 -0.61 3.56
N THR A 118 -8.08 -1.38 4.51
CA THR A 118 -9.04 -0.92 5.52
C THR A 118 -8.51 -1.24 6.90
N LEU A 119 -8.34 -0.22 7.74
CA LEU A 119 -7.93 -0.44 9.13
C LEU A 119 -9.17 -0.39 10.04
N LYS A 120 -9.57 -1.56 10.54
CA LYS A 120 -10.65 -1.70 11.52
C LYS A 120 -10.05 -2.08 12.85
N GLN A 121 -10.16 -1.19 13.84
CA GLN A 121 -9.59 -1.41 15.17
C GLN A 121 -8.08 -1.74 15.10
N ASN A 122 -7.69 -2.98 15.41
CA ASN A 122 -6.31 -3.46 15.38
C ASN A 122 -6.04 -4.46 14.23
N ILE A 123 -6.91 -4.46 13.24
CA ILE A 123 -6.88 -5.39 12.12
C ILE A 123 -6.82 -4.59 10.82
N LEU A 124 -5.81 -4.88 10.02
CA LEU A 124 -5.68 -4.35 8.67
C LEU A 124 -6.20 -5.37 7.66
N HIS A 125 -7.23 -5.00 6.91
CA HIS A 125 -7.76 -5.79 5.82
C HIS A 125 -7.13 -5.32 4.50
N LEU A 126 -6.66 -6.27 3.71
CA LEU A 126 -6.13 -6.05 2.37
C LEU A 126 -7.03 -6.78 1.38
N ARG A 127 -7.65 -6.04 0.46
CA ARG A 127 -8.48 -6.60 -0.60
C ARG A 127 -7.83 -6.37 -1.95
N PHE A 128 -7.50 -7.45 -2.65
CA PHE A 128 -6.84 -7.40 -3.96
C PHE A 128 -7.90 -7.19 -5.05
N ILE A 129 -8.02 -5.96 -5.54
CA ILE A 129 -9.14 -5.49 -6.37
C ILE A 129 -9.11 -6.14 -7.77
N ASP A 130 -7.93 -6.47 -8.27
CA ASP A 130 -7.74 -7.01 -9.62
C ASP A 130 -8.10 -8.50 -9.77
N PHE A 131 -8.44 -9.19 -8.69
CA PHE A 131 -8.63 -10.64 -8.69
C PHE A 131 -9.96 -11.06 -8.06
N ASP A 132 -10.58 -12.07 -8.68
CA ASP A 132 -11.75 -12.78 -8.15
C ASP A 132 -12.89 -11.83 -7.70
N ASP A 133 -13.20 -10.80 -8.48
CA ASP A 133 -14.19 -9.74 -8.16
C ASP A 133 -13.97 -9.08 -6.77
N GLY A 134 -12.72 -9.01 -6.31
CA GLY A 134 -12.35 -8.47 -5.00
C GLY A 134 -12.62 -9.43 -3.83
N LEU A 135 -12.92 -10.71 -4.09
CA LEU A 135 -13.05 -11.74 -3.05
C LEU A 135 -11.69 -12.18 -2.49
N PHE A 136 -10.59 -11.89 -3.20
CA PHE A 136 -9.27 -12.18 -2.68
C PHE A 136 -8.90 -11.16 -1.60
N GLN A 137 -9.02 -11.58 -0.35
CA GLN A 137 -8.76 -10.75 0.83
C GLN A 137 -7.80 -11.44 1.79
N VAL A 138 -6.93 -10.64 2.41
CA VAL A 138 -6.03 -11.07 3.49
C VAL A 138 -6.24 -10.15 4.67
N THR A 139 -6.23 -10.74 5.86
CA THR A 139 -6.40 -10.01 7.12
C THR A 139 -5.09 -10.06 7.90
N VAL A 140 -4.66 -8.92 8.41
CA VAL A 140 -3.42 -8.74 9.17
C VAL A 140 -3.78 -8.30 10.58
N ASN A 141 -3.45 -9.13 11.57
CA ASN A 141 -3.56 -8.76 12.98
C ASN A 141 -2.28 -8.00 13.39
N LEU A 142 -2.44 -6.76 13.87
CA LEU A 142 -1.29 -5.89 14.13
C LEU A 142 -0.50 -6.27 15.39
N ASP A 143 -1.05 -7.13 16.25
CA ASP A 143 -0.39 -7.65 17.46
C ASP A 143 0.58 -8.81 17.17
N ASP A 144 0.57 -9.38 15.96
CA ASP A 144 1.40 -10.53 15.63
C ASP A 144 2.85 -10.12 15.31
N ASN A 145 3.82 -10.92 15.76
CA ASN A 145 5.25 -10.66 15.54
C ASN A 145 5.68 -10.69 14.06
N ASP A 146 4.96 -11.43 13.22
CA ASP A 146 5.18 -11.52 11.76
C ASP A 146 3.89 -11.17 11.00
N ARG A 147 3.25 -10.09 11.44
CA ARG A 147 1.92 -9.66 11.00
C ARG A 147 1.74 -9.59 9.48
N PHE A 148 2.79 -9.30 8.72
CA PHE A 148 2.70 -9.17 7.27
C PHE A 148 3.02 -10.44 6.48
N ALA A 149 3.51 -11.53 7.08
CA ALA A 149 3.93 -12.71 6.31
C ALA A 149 2.83 -13.27 5.39
N TYR A 150 1.62 -13.43 5.90
CA TYR A 150 0.48 -13.92 5.10
C TYR A 150 0.05 -12.92 4.03
N ALA A 151 0.10 -11.62 4.32
CA ALA A 151 -0.22 -10.58 3.34
C ALA A 151 0.81 -10.52 2.21
N VAL A 152 2.09 -10.70 2.54
CA VAL A 152 3.18 -10.75 1.55
C VAL A 152 3.04 -12.00 0.68
N GLU A 153 2.71 -13.14 1.27
CA GLU A 153 2.46 -14.35 0.48
C GLU A 153 1.23 -14.19 -0.42
N GLY A 154 0.14 -13.60 0.10
CA GLY A 154 -1.03 -13.24 -0.71
C GLY A 154 -0.68 -12.33 -1.89
N TYR A 155 0.18 -11.33 -1.68
CA TYR A 155 0.69 -10.47 -2.75
C TYR A 155 1.48 -11.27 -3.81
N LYS A 156 2.36 -12.19 -3.41
CA LYS A 156 3.07 -13.04 -4.38
C LYS A 156 2.12 -13.91 -5.19
N GLN A 157 1.10 -14.49 -4.55
CA GLN A 157 0.08 -15.27 -5.25
C GLN A 157 -0.70 -14.41 -6.24
N ALA A 158 -1.02 -13.16 -5.89
CA ALA A 158 -1.64 -12.19 -6.81
C ALA A 158 -0.75 -11.95 -8.04
N ILE A 159 0.55 -11.68 -7.83
CA ILE A 159 1.52 -11.49 -8.92
C ILE A 159 1.60 -12.73 -9.81
N MET A 160 1.66 -13.94 -9.23
CA MET A 160 1.71 -15.19 -10.00
C MET A 160 0.43 -15.41 -10.82
N LYS A 161 -0.74 -15.08 -10.26
CA LYS A 161 -2.02 -15.14 -10.98
C LYS A 161 -2.05 -14.22 -12.21
N THR A 162 -1.39 -13.07 -12.18
CA THR A 162 -1.27 -12.18 -13.36
C THR A 162 -0.64 -12.86 -14.58
N PHE A 163 0.17 -13.91 -14.37
CA PHE A 163 0.87 -14.64 -15.42
C PHE A 163 0.29 -16.01 -15.74
N THR A 164 -0.74 -16.43 -15.00
CA THR A 164 -1.35 -17.75 -15.19
C THR A 164 -2.54 -17.59 -16.14
N ILE A 165 -2.36 -18.05 -17.38
CA ILE A 165 -3.38 -18.09 -18.45
C ILE A 165 -4.25 -19.34 -18.29
#